data_AF-A0A851D097-F1
#
_entry.id   AF-A0A851D097-F1
#
_cell.length_a   1.000
_cell.length_b   1.000
_cell.length_c   1.000
_cell.angle_alpha   90.00
_cell.angle_beta   90.00
_cell.angle_gamma   90.00
#
_symmetry.space_group_name_H-M   'P 1'
#
loop_
_entity.id
_entity.type
_entity.pdbx_description
1 polymer ?
#
loop_
_entity_poly.entity_id
_entity_poly.type
_entity_poly.pdbx_seq_one_letter_code
_entity_poly.pdbx_strand_id
1 'polypeptide(L)'
;QFTIKPLDKKIDVFKFNSSKLRVNKLILQLCIGNHDLFMRRRKADSLEVQQMKAQTREEKARKQMERQRLAREKQMREEAERTRDELERRLMQLKEEATMANEALMRSEETADLLAEKAQITEEEAKLLAQKAAEAEQEMQRIKATAIRTEEEKRLMEQKVLEAEMLALKMAEESERRAKEADQLKQDLQEARESERRAKQKLLEITSKSSYTQSMNSSTTALPTDLPSFNLISESLSFDFKDTDMKRLSMEIEKEKVEYMEKSKHLQEQLNELKTEIEALKLKERETALDILHNENTSRGNSKHNTIKKVS
;
A
#
# COMPACT_ATOMS: atom_id res chain seq x y z
N GLN A 1 46.27 -0.57 84.59
CA GLN A 1 46.62 -1.82 83.90
C GLN A 1 45.36 -2.62 83.58
N PHE A 2 45.36 -3.26 82.42
CA PHE A 2 44.41 -4.28 81.97
C PHE A 2 45.17 -5.59 81.77
N THR A 3 44.49 -6.70 82.03
CA THR A 3 45.09 -8.02 82.18
C THR A 3 44.14 -9.06 81.59
N ILE A 4 44.48 -9.63 80.43
CA ILE A 4 43.72 -10.68 79.76
C ILE A 4 44.47 -12.00 79.99
N LYS A 5 43.81 -12.96 80.63
CA LYS A 5 44.35 -14.31 80.84
C LYS A 5 43.95 -15.20 79.65
N PRO A 6 44.91 -15.86 78.97
CA PRO A 6 44.59 -16.87 77.96
C PRO A 6 43.93 -18.11 78.60
N LEU A 7 43.31 -18.97 77.77
CA LEU A 7 42.73 -20.23 78.23
C LEU A 7 43.81 -21.28 78.53
N ASP A 8 44.87 -21.35 77.73
CA ASP A 8 46.05 -22.15 78.05
C ASP A 8 46.88 -21.46 79.12
N LYS A 9 47.10 -22.16 80.24
CA LYS A 9 47.88 -21.69 81.39
C LYS A 9 49.39 -21.63 81.10
N LYS A 10 49.86 -22.19 79.98
CA LYS A 10 51.26 -22.10 79.52
C LYS A 10 51.57 -20.79 78.79
N ILE A 11 50.55 -20.07 78.32
CA ILE A 11 50.72 -18.82 77.58
C ILE A 11 50.74 -17.65 78.56
N ASP A 12 51.67 -16.72 78.36
CA ASP A 12 51.82 -15.54 79.21
C ASP A 12 50.56 -14.65 79.24
N VAL A 13 50.35 -14.03 80.40
CA VAL A 13 49.19 -13.17 80.63
C VAL A 13 49.37 -11.82 79.93
N PHE A 14 48.60 -11.58 78.87
CA PHE A 14 48.62 -10.33 78.11
C PHE A 14 48.21 -9.14 78.98
N LYS A 15 49.09 -8.14 79.10
CA LYS A 15 48.91 -6.95 79.94
C LYS A 15 49.12 -5.69 79.12
N PHE A 16 48.25 -4.70 79.30
CA PHE A 16 48.40 -3.38 78.69
C PHE A 16 47.94 -2.26 79.65
N ASN A 17 48.13 -1.01 79.26
CA ASN A 17 47.67 0.15 80.02
C ASN A 17 46.80 1.06 79.14
N SER A 18 45.84 1.75 79.77
CA SER A 18 45.04 2.81 79.16
C SER A 18 45.12 4.04 80.06
N SER A 19 45.07 5.23 79.44
CA SER A 19 45.27 6.52 80.11
C SER A 19 44.14 6.94 81.05
N LYS A 20 42.93 6.35 80.94
CA LYS A 20 41.76 6.76 81.73
C LYS A 20 40.93 5.57 82.21
N LEU A 21 40.55 5.58 83.49
CA LEU A 21 39.72 4.52 84.11
C LEU A 21 38.34 4.36 83.44
N ARG A 22 37.78 5.41 82.83
CA ARG A 22 36.54 5.32 82.04
C ARG A 22 36.70 4.47 80.78
N VAL A 23 37.86 4.57 80.11
CA VAL A 23 38.18 3.78 78.90
C VAL A 23 38.38 2.32 79.29
N ASN A 24 39.10 2.05 80.39
CA ASN A 24 39.21 0.72 80.99
C ASN A 24 37.83 0.07 81.23
N LYS A 25 36.89 0.76 81.91
CA LYS A 25 35.53 0.24 82.14
C LYS A 25 34.78 -0.06 80.83
N LEU A 26 34.91 0.80 79.81
CA LEU A 26 34.29 0.59 78.50
C LEU A 26 34.88 -0.63 77.77
N ILE A 27 36.21 -0.79 77.76
CA ILE A 27 36.88 -1.94 77.13
C ILE A 27 36.38 -3.25 77.75
N LEU A 28 36.28 -3.33 79.09
CA LEU A 28 35.78 -4.54 79.77
C LEU A 28 34.34 -4.88 79.35
N GLN A 29 33.44 -3.91 79.31
CA GLN A 29 32.06 -4.13 78.88
C GLN A 29 31.97 -4.61 77.42
N LEU A 30 32.75 -4.00 76.52
CA LEU A 30 32.85 -4.44 75.13
C LEU A 30 33.43 -5.86 75.00
N CYS A 31 34.46 -6.21 75.79
CA CYS A 31 35.02 -7.57 75.81
C CYS A 31 33.99 -8.61 76.29
N ILE A 32 33.26 -8.33 77.38
CA ILE A 32 32.24 -9.23 77.93
C ILE A 32 31.12 -9.46 76.90
N GLY A 33 30.53 -8.37 76.37
CA GLY A 33 29.44 -8.47 75.41
C GLY A 33 29.83 -9.17 74.10
N ASN A 34 31.02 -8.88 73.56
CA ASN A 34 31.50 -9.56 72.35
C ASN A 34 31.84 -11.03 72.61
N HIS A 35 32.39 -11.38 73.78
CA HIS A 35 32.70 -12.76 74.13
C HIS A 35 31.44 -13.60 74.30
N ASP A 36 30.41 -13.09 74.99
CA ASP A 36 29.12 -13.76 75.11
C ASP A 36 28.48 -13.97 73.72
N LEU A 37 28.36 -12.92 72.91
CA LEU A 37 27.85 -13.06 71.53
C LEU A 37 28.70 -14.02 70.66
N PHE A 38 30.01 -14.09 70.86
CA PHE A 38 30.89 -15.06 70.20
C PHE A 38 30.62 -16.50 70.65
N MET A 39 30.37 -16.72 71.95
CA MET A 39 30.02 -18.03 72.50
C MET A 39 28.60 -18.47 72.10
N ARG A 40 27.63 -17.54 72.03
CA ARG A 40 26.27 -17.81 71.52
C ARG A 40 26.31 -18.26 70.06
N ARG A 41 27.06 -17.55 69.20
CA ARG A 41 27.26 -17.90 67.77
C ARG A 41 28.03 -19.20 67.51
N ARG A 42 28.55 -19.86 68.55
CA ARG A 42 29.21 -21.18 68.49
C ARG A 42 28.33 -22.33 68.97
N LYS A 43 27.09 -22.04 69.39
CA LYS A 43 26.06 -23.01 69.74
C LYS A 43 24.99 -23.01 68.66
N ALA A 44 24.11 -24.02 68.67
CA ALA A 44 22.89 -23.98 67.87
C ALA A 44 22.01 -22.77 68.29
N ASP A 45 21.26 -22.22 67.35
CA ASP A 45 20.27 -21.17 67.63
C ASP A 45 19.23 -21.66 68.65
N SER A 46 18.73 -20.76 69.51
CA SER A 46 17.55 -21.06 70.34
C SER A 46 16.31 -21.29 69.47
N LEU A 47 15.32 -22.02 69.99
CA LEU A 47 14.06 -22.30 69.27
C LEU A 47 13.38 -21.00 68.78
N GLU A 48 13.38 -19.96 69.61
CA GLU A 48 12.91 -18.61 69.28
C GLU A 48 13.65 -18.02 68.06
N VAL A 49 14.99 -18.05 68.04
CA VAL A 49 15.78 -17.56 66.91
C VAL A 49 15.56 -18.40 65.64
N GLN A 50 15.33 -19.71 65.77
CA GLN A 50 14.96 -20.57 64.65
C GLN A 50 13.58 -20.21 64.09
N GLN A 51 12.59 -19.98 64.96
CA GLN A 51 11.24 -19.51 64.58
C GLN A 51 11.29 -18.14 63.89
N MET A 52 12.03 -17.16 64.43
CA MET A 52 12.22 -15.86 63.79
C MET A 52 12.86 -15.98 62.39
N LYS A 53 13.86 -16.86 62.23
CA LYS A 53 14.47 -17.14 60.91
C LYS A 53 13.51 -17.80 59.94
N ALA A 54 12.68 -18.75 60.41
CA ALA A 54 11.67 -19.42 59.61
C ALA A 54 10.61 -18.43 59.11
N GLN A 55 10.00 -17.64 60.01
CA GLN A 55 9.02 -16.60 59.66
C GLN A 55 9.62 -15.57 58.69
N THR A 56 10.86 -15.11 58.93
CA THR A 56 11.53 -14.15 58.03
C THR A 56 11.73 -14.73 56.62
N ARG A 57 12.07 -16.03 56.51
CA ARG A 57 12.21 -16.72 55.22
C ARG A 57 10.86 -16.85 54.52
N GLU A 58 9.81 -17.25 55.26
CA GLU A 58 8.45 -17.43 54.74
C GLU A 58 7.87 -16.09 54.25
N GLU A 59 7.94 -15.03 55.06
CA GLU A 59 7.48 -13.69 54.66
C GLU A 59 8.23 -13.17 53.43
N LYS A 60 9.55 -13.40 53.34
CA LYS A 60 10.35 -13.02 52.17
C LYS A 60 9.88 -13.79 50.92
N ALA A 61 9.67 -15.10 51.03
CA ALA A 61 9.18 -15.92 49.93
C ALA A 61 7.76 -15.51 49.49
N ARG A 62 6.85 -15.25 50.44
CA ARG A 62 5.48 -14.75 50.17
C ARG A 62 5.52 -13.41 49.42
N LYS A 63 6.26 -12.43 49.94
CA LYS A 63 6.44 -11.11 49.31
C LYS A 63 7.12 -11.21 47.93
N GLN A 64 7.97 -12.21 47.70
CA GLN A 64 8.58 -12.47 46.38
C GLN A 64 7.59 -13.08 45.39
N MET A 65 6.77 -14.05 45.78
CA MET A 65 5.71 -14.61 44.92
C MET A 65 4.63 -13.56 44.59
N GLU A 66 4.25 -12.75 45.57
CA GLU A 66 3.31 -11.63 45.41
C GLU A 66 3.82 -10.61 44.37
N ARG A 67 5.08 -10.18 44.49
CA ARG A 67 5.75 -9.32 43.49
C ARG A 67 5.84 -9.96 42.11
N GLN A 68 6.13 -11.26 42.02
CA GLN A 68 6.19 -11.97 40.73
C GLN A 68 4.80 -12.09 40.08
N ARG A 69 3.74 -12.32 40.86
CA ARG A 69 2.36 -12.28 40.36
C ARG A 69 2.02 -10.89 39.82
N LEU A 70 2.24 -9.84 40.62
CA LEU A 70 1.94 -8.46 40.24
C LEU A 70 2.74 -8.02 39.00
N ALA A 71 3.99 -8.45 38.86
CA ALA A 71 4.81 -8.15 37.68
C ALA A 71 4.24 -8.79 36.41
N ARG A 72 3.82 -10.07 36.46
CA ARG A 72 3.15 -10.73 35.33
C ARG A 72 1.80 -10.09 35.00
N GLU A 73 1.01 -9.77 36.02
CA GLU A 73 -0.29 -9.11 35.85
C GLU A 73 -0.14 -7.74 35.19
N LYS A 74 0.85 -6.94 35.60
CA LYS A 74 1.21 -5.67 34.94
C LYS A 74 1.66 -5.90 33.50
N GLN A 75 2.52 -6.87 33.23
CA GLN A 75 3.01 -7.16 31.88
C GLN A 75 1.86 -7.54 30.93
N MET A 76 1.02 -8.52 31.32
CA MET A 76 -0.14 -8.94 30.54
C MET A 76 -1.09 -7.76 30.26
N ARG A 77 -1.28 -6.87 31.25
CA ARG A 77 -2.08 -5.65 31.10
C ARG A 77 -1.44 -4.64 30.13
N GLU A 78 -0.14 -4.43 30.22
CA GLU A 78 0.60 -3.50 29.34
C GLU A 78 0.60 -4.00 27.88
N GLU A 79 0.68 -5.32 27.67
CA GLU A 79 0.54 -5.96 26.35
C GLU A 79 -0.91 -5.87 25.82
N ALA A 80 -1.92 -5.99 26.68
CA ALA A 80 -3.32 -5.79 26.32
C ALA A 80 -3.65 -4.32 25.99
N GLU A 81 -3.09 -3.35 26.73
CA GLU A 81 -3.26 -1.92 26.46
C GLU A 81 -2.54 -1.51 25.16
N ARG A 82 -1.33 -2.02 24.89
CA ARG A 82 -0.64 -1.82 23.59
C ARG A 82 -1.40 -2.41 22.40
N THR A 83 -1.98 -3.61 22.55
CA THR A 83 -2.72 -4.27 21.45
C THR A 83 -4.07 -3.62 21.20
N ARG A 84 -4.73 -3.07 22.23
CA ARG A 84 -5.88 -2.15 22.06
C ARG A 84 -5.48 -0.94 21.21
N ASP A 85 -4.42 -0.23 21.60
CA ASP A 85 -4.03 1.03 20.95
C ASP A 85 -3.63 0.83 19.48
N GLU A 86 -3.03 -0.31 19.15
CA GLU A 86 -2.73 -0.70 17.76
C GLU A 86 -4.00 -1.00 16.95
N LEU A 87 -4.97 -1.71 17.53
CA LEU A 87 -6.26 -1.98 16.89
C LEU A 87 -7.10 -0.71 16.70
N GLU A 88 -7.07 0.21 17.67
CA GLU A 88 -7.77 1.49 17.62
C GLU A 88 -7.21 2.39 16.51
N ARG A 89 -5.88 2.44 16.35
CA ARG A 89 -5.22 3.14 15.22
C ARG A 89 -5.62 2.56 13.87
N ARG A 90 -5.61 1.22 13.72
CA ARG A 90 -6.02 0.56 12.47
C ARG A 90 -7.51 0.78 12.15
N LEU A 91 -8.36 0.78 13.17
CA LEU A 91 -9.79 1.08 13.02
C LEU A 91 -10.01 2.54 12.57
N MET A 92 -9.23 3.48 13.09
CA MET A 92 -9.25 4.88 12.64
C MET A 92 -8.78 5.01 11.18
N GLN A 93 -7.68 4.37 10.79
CA GLN A 93 -7.18 4.35 9.40
C GLN A 93 -8.22 3.75 8.43
N LEU A 94 -8.76 2.57 8.72
CA LEU A 94 -9.78 1.93 7.89
C LEU A 94 -11.07 2.76 7.78
N LYS A 95 -11.40 3.52 8.82
CA LYS A 95 -12.54 4.45 8.80
C LYS A 95 -12.25 5.67 7.91
N GLU A 96 -11.05 6.23 7.97
CA GLU A 96 -10.62 7.34 7.11
C GLU A 96 -10.57 6.91 5.63
N GLU A 97 -10.00 5.74 5.34
CA GLU A 97 -10.01 5.12 4.02
C GLU A 97 -11.44 4.88 3.50
N ALA A 98 -12.35 4.35 4.34
CA ALA A 98 -13.75 4.17 3.98
C ALA A 98 -14.46 5.50 3.68
N THR A 99 -14.19 6.57 4.45
CA THR A 99 -14.75 7.90 4.14
C THR A 99 -14.22 8.47 2.83
N MET A 100 -12.90 8.38 2.57
CA MET A 100 -12.32 8.84 1.30
C MET A 100 -12.85 8.06 0.10
N ALA A 101 -13.03 6.74 0.24
CA ALA A 101 -13.64 5.89 -0.79
C ALA A 101 -15.10 6.27 -1.06
N ASN A 102 -15.89 6.55 -0.02
CA ASN A 102 -17.28 6.97 -0.16
C ASN A 102 -17.39 8.38 -0.78
N GLU A 103 -16.54 9.32 -0.40
CA GLU A 103 -16.44 10.64 -1.05
C GLU A 103 -16.00 10.57 -2.51
N ALA A 104 -15.16 9.59 -2.87
CA ALA A 104 -14.77 9.34 -4.26
C ALA A 104 -15.93 8.72 -5.07
N LEU A 105 -16.70 7.81 -4.47
CA LEU A 105 -17.89 7.22 -5.08
C LEU A 105 -18.96 8.28 -5.36
N MET A 106 -19.33 9.10 -4.37
CA MET A 106 -20.31 10.18 -4.54
C MET A 106 -19.94 11.12 -5.70
N ARG A 107 -18.67 11.55 -5.78
CA ARG A 107 -18.18 12.39 -6.89
C ARG A 107 -18.20 11.66 -8.23
N SER A 108 -17.97 10.35 -8.25
CA SER A 108 -18.08 9.54 -9.46
C SER A 108 -19.53 9.46 -9.95
N GLU A 109 -20.49 9.30 -9.03
CA GLU A 109 -21.93 9.29 -9.31
C GLU A 109 -22.38 10.65 -9.86
N GLU A 110 -22.01 11.77 -9.20
CA GLU A 110 -22.25 13.14 -9.69
C GLU A 110 -21.70 13.35 -11.12
N THR A 111 -20.50 12.85 -11.43
CA THR A 111 -19.96 12.95 -12.80
C THR A 111 -20.64 12.02 -13.80
N ALA A 112 -21.20 10.90 -13.37
CA ALA A 112 -21.94 9.99 -14.24
C ALA A 112 -23.29 10.58 -14.64
N ASP A 113 -24.01 11.19 -13.69
CA ASP A 113 -25.28 11.88 -13.96
C ASP A 113 -25.10 13.06 -14.93
N LEU A 114 -24.08 13.90 -14.70
CA LEU A 114 -23.74 15.00 -15.62
C LEU A 114 -23.33 14.53 -17.02
N LEU A 115 -22.70 13.35 -17.13
CA LEU A 115 -22.39 12.74 -18.42
C LEU A 115 -23.64 12.15 -19.10
N ALA A 116 -24.59 11.61 -18.34
CA ALA A 116 -25.86 11.09 -18.84
C ALA A 116 -26.78 12.22 -19.36
N GLU A 117 -26.93 13.32 -18.61
CA GLU A 117 -27.65 14.51 -19.05
C GLU A 117 -27.04 15.07 -20.34
N LYS A 118 -25.71 15.23 -20.37
CA LYS A 118 -24.99 15.68 -21.56
C LYS A 118 -25.18 14.74 -22.76
N ALA A 119 -25.17 13.42 -22.53
CA ALA A 119 -25.40 12.44 -23.59
C ALA A 119 -26.81 12.58 -24.18
N GLN A 120 -27.84 12.71 -23.33
CA GLN A 120 -29.22 12.96 -23.78
C GLN A 120 -29.32 14.23 -24.63
N ILE A 121 -28.74 15.35 -24.18
CA ILE A 121 -28.73 16.61 -24.93
C ILE A 121 -28.09 16.39 -26.32
N THR A 122 -26.95 15.71 -26.40
CA THR A 122 -26.31 15.43 -27.71
C THR A 122 -27.12 14.47 -28.60
N GLU A 123 -27.92 13.57 -28.03
CA GLU A 123 -28.84 12.72 -28.79
C GLU A 123 -30.02 13.52 -29.35
N GLU A 124 -30.57 14.46 -28.57
CA GLU A 124 -31.63 15.36 -28.99
C GLU A 124 -31.15 16.36 -30.07
N GLU A 125 -29.95 16.93 -29.92
CA GLU A 125 -29.28 17.74 -30.96
C GLU A 125 -29.05 16.94 -32.24
N ALA A 126 -28.57 15.69 -32.14
CA ALA A 126 -28.36 14.80 -33.29
C ALA A 126 -29.67 14.46 -34.01
N LYS A 127 -30.76 14.19 -33.27
CA LYS A 127 -32.11 13.99 -33.84
C LYS A 127 -32.60 15.24 -34.57
N LEU A 128 -32.44 16.42 -33.98
CA LEU A 128 -32.85 17.69 -34.58
C LEU A 128 -32.04 18.02 -35.86
N LEU A 129 -30.74 17.70 -35.87
CA LEU A 129 -29.89 17.82 -37.06
C LEU A 129 -30.29 16.82 -38.16
N ALA A 130 -30.58 15.57 -37.80
CA ALA A 130 -31.05 14.54 -38.73
C ALA A 130 -32.41 14.91 -39.36
N GLN A 131 -33.35 15.46 -38.57
CA GLN A 131 -34.62 15.97 -39.09
C GLN A 131 -34.40 17.11 -40.08
N LYS A 132 -33.59 18.12 -39.73
CA LYS A 132 -33.27 19.24 -40.63
C LYS A 132 -32.59 18.79 -41.94
N ALA A 133 -31.73 17.77 -41.87
CA ALA A 133 -31.12 17.18 -43.04
C ALA A 133 -32.16 16.48 -43.94
N ALA A 134 -33.08 15.72 -43.37
CA ALA A 134 -34.15 15.05 -44.11
C ALA A 134 -35.15 16.05 -44.73
N GLU A 135 -35.51 17.12 -44.02
CA GLU A 135 -36.35 18.20 -44.54
C GLU A 135 -35.67 18.94 -45.71
N ALA A 136 -34.37 19.26 -45.58
CA ALA A 136 -33.58 19.85 -46.65
C ALA A 136 -33.42 18.93 -47.87
N GLU A 137 -33.30 17.61 -47.66
CA GLU A 137 -33.27 16.65 -48.76
C GLU A 137 -34.62 16.56 -49.47
N GLN A 138 -35.75 16.51 -48.73
CA GLN A 138 -37.09 16.53 -49.34
C GLN A 138 -37.34 17.79 -50.17
N GLU A 139 -36.91 18.96 -49.69
CA GLU A 139 -37.05 20.21 -50.44
C GLU A 139 -36.12 20.23 -51.68
N MET A 140 -34.88 19.72 -51.57
CA MET A 140 -34.02 19.51 -52.73
C MET A 140 -34.65 18.53 -53.75
N GLN A 141 -35.31 17.47 -53.30
CA GLN A 141 -36.01 16.52 -54.17
C GLN A 141 -37.22 17.19 -54.86
N ARG A 142 -37.98 18.04 -54.17
CA ARG A 142 -39.06 18.85 -54.77
C ARG A 142 -38.52 19.80 -55.83
N ILE A 143 -37.45 20.55 -55.53
CA ILE A 143 -36.81 21.49 -56.47
C ILE A 143 -36.27 20.75 -57.71
N LYS A 144 -35.70 19.55 -57.55
CA LYS A 144 -35.29 18.71 -58.69
C LYS A 144 -36.51 18.24 -59.51
N ALA A 145 -37.60 17.82 -58.86
CA ALA A 145 -38.81 17.36 -59.54
C ALA A 145 -39.54 18.49 -60.31
N THR A 146 -39.56 19.72 -59.77
CA THR A 146 -40.11 20.88 -60.51
C THR A 146 -39.19 21.29 -61.65
N ALA A 147 -37.86 21.31 -61.45
CA ALA A 147 -36.90 21.58 -62.51
C ALA A 147 -37.04 20.60 -63.70
N ILE A 148 -37.10 19.29 -63.42
CA ILE A 148 -37.30 18.26 -64.46
C ILE A 148 -38.61 18.50 -65.22
N ARG A 149 -39.73 18.79 -64.53
CA ARG A 149 -41.00 19.11 -65.21
C ARG A 149 -40.90 20.34 -66.10
N THR A 150 -40.26 21.42 -65.65
CA THR A 150 -40.07 22.61 -66.48
C THR A 150 -39.15 22.36 -67.68
N GLU A 151 -38.19 21.44 -67.56
CA GLU A 151 -37.33 21.01 -68.66
C GLU A 151 -38.08 20.10 -69.66
N GLU A 152 -38.93 19.19 -69.18
CA GLU A 152 -39.82 18.37 -70.03
C GLU A 152 -40.86 19.22 -70.75
N GLU A 153 -41.49 20.19 -70.07
CA GLU A 153 -42.42 21.16 -70.68
C GLU A 153 -41.73 22.02 -71.74
N LYS A 154 -40.51 22.51 -71.46
CA LYS A 154 -39.67 23.23 -72.43
C LYS A 154 -39.33 22.37 -73.64
N ARG A 155 -38.92 21.11 -73.43
CA ARG A 155 -38.62 20.15 -74.52
C ARG A 155 -39.86 19.81 -75.36
N LEU A 156 -41.03 19.70 -74.74
CA LEU A 156 -42.32 19.54 -75.43
C LEU A 156 -42.71 20.79 -76.23
N MET A 157 -42.40 21.99 -75.73
CA MET A 157 -42.60 23.23 -76.46
C MET A 157 -41.64 23.35 -77.65
N GLU A 158 -40.35 23.02 -77.48
CA GLU A 158 -39.36 22.94 -78.56
C GLU A 158 -39.77 21.93 -79.64
N GLN A 159 -40.28 20.75 -79.25
CA GLN A 159 -40.81 19.77 -80.21
C GLN A 159 -42.02 20.31 -80.99
N LYS A 160 -42.94 21.03 -80.32
CA LYS A 160 -44.09 21.68 -80.98
C LYS A 160 -43.68 22.82 -81.92
N VAL A 161 -42.63 23.57 -81.56
CA VAL A 161 -42.06 24.60 -82.45
C VAL A 161 -41.46 23.94 -83.68
N LEU A 162 -40.65 22.89 -83.53
CA LEU A 162 -40.09 22.13 -84.66
C LEU A 162 -41.16 21.46 -85.54
N GLU A 163 -42.26 20.97 -84.95
CA GLU A 163 -43.39 20.43 -85.70
C GLU A 163 -44.15 21.53 -86.47
N ALA A 164 -44.36 22.70 -85.84
CA ALA A 164 -44.96 23.86 -86.50
C ALA A 164 -44.06 24.44 -87.61
N GLU A 165 -42.73 24.48 -87.42
CA GLU A 165 -41.76 24.84 -88.44
C GLU A 165 -41.75 23.84 -89.59
N MET A 166 -41.81 22.53 -89.32
CA MET A 166 -41.92 21.50 -90.34
C MET A 166 -43.24 21.57 -91.11
N LEU A 167 -44.35 21.90 -90.42
CA LEU A 167 -45.65 22.10 -91.06
C LEU A 167 -45.65 23.39 -91.90
N ALA A 168 -45.07 24.48 -91.41
CA ALA A 168 -44.88 25.71 -92.16
C ALA A 168 -43.96 25.52 -93.37
N LEU A 169 -42.89 24.72 -93.24
CA LEU A 169 -42.05 24.28 -94.36
C LEU A 169 -42.85 23.45 -95.37
N LYS A 170 -43.65 22.48 -94.94
CA LYS A 170 -44.52 21.71 -95.85
C LYS A 170 -45.59 22.58 -96.51
N MET A 171 -46.15 23.58 -95.82
CA MET A 171 -47.06 24.55 -96.40
C MET A 171 -46.34 25.52 -97.35
N ALA A 172 -45.08 25.85 -97.09
CA ALA A 172 -44.24 26.64 -97.98
C ALA A 172 -43.82 25.83 -99.21
N GLU A 173 -43.43 24.56 -99.06
CA GLU A 173 -43.15 23.62 -100.16
C GLU A 173 -44.41 23.27 -100.95
N GLU A 174 -45.59 23.14 -100.32
CA GLU A 174 -46.86 22.95 -101.03
C GLU A 174 -47.33 24.26 -101.68
N SER A 175 -47.05 25.42 -101.08
CA SER A 175 -47.31 26.73 -101.70
C SER A 175 -46.35 27.00 -102.85
N GLU A 176 -45.07 26.64 -102.74
CA GLU A 176 -44.07 26.73 -103.81
C GLU A 176 -44.32 25.66 -104.87
N ARG A 177 -44.79 24.47 -104.50
CA ARG A 177 -45.24 23.44 -105.44
C ARG A 177 -46.54 23.85 -106.11
N ARG A 178 -47.51 24.48 -105.43
CA ARG A 178 -48.69 25.09 -106.06
C ARG A 178 -48.34 26.33 -106.87
N ALA A 179 -47.30 27.08 -106.51
CA ALA A 179 -46.78 28.18 -107.30
C ALA A 179 -46.05 27.65 -108.54
N LYS A 180 -45.31 26.54 -108.43
CA LYS A 180 -44.70 25.80 -109.54
C LYS A 180 -45.71 25.01 -110.34
N GLU A 181 -46.84 24.57 -109.79
CA GLU A 181 -47.95 23.93 -110.51
C GLU A 181 -48.91 24.98 -111.07
N ALA A 182 -48.98 26.19 -110.54
CA ALA A 182 -49.67 27.32 -111.14
C ALA A 182 -48.80 27.99 -112.21
N ASP A 183 -47.49 28.13 -111.99
CA ASP A 183 -46.52 28.53 -113.01
C ASP A 183 -46.24 27.41 -114.00
N GLN A 184 -46.40 26.12 -113.68
CA GLN A 184 -46.45 25.03 -114.66
C GLN A 184 -47.85 24.87 -115.26
N LEU A 185 -48.98 25.27 -114.66
CA LEU A 185 -50.28 25.38 -115.36
C LEU A 185 -50.40 26.66 -116.19
N LYS A 186 -49.54 27.65 -115.94
CA LYS A 186 -49.37 28.88 -116.71
C LYS A 186 -48.30 28.69 -117.78
N GLN A 187 -47.23 27.96 -117.47
CA GLN A 187 -46.25 27.45 -118.41
C GLN A 187 -46.81 26.26 -119.19
N ASP A 188 -47.87 25.55 -118.77
CA ASP A 188 -48.73 24.56 -119.50
C ASP A 188 -50.04 25.19 -120.00
N LEU A 189 -50.34 26.45 -119.69
CA LEU A 189 -51.13 27.29 -120.61
C LEU A 189 -50.24 27.81 -121.72
N GLN A 190 -48.95 27.98 -121.42
CA GLN A 190 -47.90 28.22 -122.39
C GLN A 190 -47.36 26.90 -122.99
N GLU A 191 -47.60 25.72 -122.41
CA GLU A 191 -47.09 24.41 -122.85
C GLU A 191 -48.23 23.53 -123.39
N ALA A 192 -49.49 23.68 -122.98
CA ALA A 192 -50.60 23.52 -123.94
C ALA A 192 -50.54 24.56 -125.09
N ARG A 193 -49.51 25.43 -125.15
CA ARG A 193 -48.99 26.11 -126.35
C ARG A 193 -47.54 25.72 -126.79
N GLU A 194 -46.73 25.03 -125.98
CA GLU A 194 -45.33 24.58 -126.23
C GLU A 194 -44.92 23.14 -125.85
N SER A 195 -45.64 22.39 -125.03
CA SER A 195 -45.71 20.92 -125.03
C SER A 195 -46.74 20.39 -126.05
N GLU A 196 -47.71 21.21 -126.50
CA GLU A 196 -48.26 21.19 -127.87
C GLU A 196 -47.12 21.08 -128.92
N ARG A 197 -45.99 21.73 -128.60
CA ARG A 197 -44.78 21.88 -129.42
C ARG A 197 -43.63 20.94 -128.96
N ARG A 198 -43.68 20.31 -127.75
CA ARG A 198 -42.59 19.57 -127.06
C ARG A 198 -42.97 18.35 -126.17
N ALA A 199 -44.24 18.01 -125.92
CA ALA A 199 -44.63 16.65 -125.48
C ALA A 199 -44.22 15.61 -126.54
N LYS A 200 -43.95 16.10 -127.74
CA LYS A 200 -42.89 15.69 -128.69
C LYS A 200 -41.58 15.04 -128.12
N GLN A 201 -41.21 15.06 -126.81
CA GLN A 201 -39.79 14.81 -126.38
C GLN A 201 -39.29 13.99 -125.09
N LYS A 202 -40.03 13.60 -124.00
CA LYS A 202 -39.81 12.40 -123.03
C LYS A 202 -38.69 12.24 -121.85
N LEU A 203 -39.05 11.89 -120.54
CA LEU A 203 -38.69 10.78 -119.44
C LEU A 203 -37.35 10.46 -118.49
N LEU A 204 -37.39 10.00 -117.10
CA LEU A 204 -36.49 9.16 -116.03
C LEU A 204 -35.79 9.68 -114.57
N GLU A 205 -35.18 9.09 -113.40
CA GLU A 205 -35.07 7.86 -112.35
C GLU A 205 -34.08 7.90 -110.94
N ILE A 206 -34.00 7.01 -109.80
CA ILE A 206 -33.14 7.06 -108.40
C ILE A 206 -32.90 5.82 -107.25
N THR A 207 -32.10 5.83 -106.03
CA THR A 207 -31.75 4.71 -104.89
C THR A 207 -30.94 4.91 -103.40
N SER A 208 -30.82 4.01 -102.27
CA SER A 208 -29.92 3.95 -100.90
C SER A 208 -30.02 2.71 -99.75
N LYS A 209 -29.49 2.29 -98.45
CA LYS A 209 -28.68 2.50 -97.04
C LYS A 209 -28.31 1.15 -96.09
N SER A 210 -27.84 0.77 -94.76
CA SER A 210 -27.16 1.03 -93.30
C SER A 210 -26.96 -0.28 -92.25
N SER A 211 -26.48 -0.65 -90.93
CA SER A 211 -25.68 -0.39 -89.53
C SER A 211 -25.55 -1.68 -88.43
N TYR A 212 -25.06 -2.03 -87.11
CA TYR A 212 -24.26 -1.76 -85.72
C TYR A 212 -23.98 -3.07 -84.67
N THR A 213 -23.50 -3.45 -83.35
CA THR A 213 -23.01 -3.15 -81.82
C THR A 213 -22.27 -4.39 -80.94
N GLN A 214 -21.85 -4.77 -79.58
CA GLN A 214 -21.61 -4.52 -78.00
C GLN A 214 -20.68 -5.66 -77.12
N SER A 215 -20.31 -6.07 -75.77
CA SER A 215 -20.32 -5.95 -74.15
C SER A 215 -19.31 -6.99 -73.26
N MET A 216 -18.99 -7.40 -71.90
CA MET A 216 -18.96 -7.24 -70.28
C MET A 216 -18.22 -8.45 -69.35
N ASN A 217 -17.87 -8.79 -67.97
CA ASN A 217 -17.64 -8.48 -66.40
C ASN A 217 -16.85 -9.66 -65.45
N SER A 218 -16.50 -10.02 -64.08
CA SER A 218 -16.53 -9.86 -62.46
C SER A 218 -15.44 -10.78 -61.52
N SER A 219 -15.13 -11.18 -60.15
CA SER A 219 -15.27 -11.13 -58.53
C SER A 219 -14.25 -12.10 -57.57
N THR A 220 -13.97 -12.46 -56.19
CA THR A 220 -14.01 -12.19 -54.58
C THR A 220 -13.35 -13.27 -53.42
N THR A 221 -13.01 -13.10 -52.01
CA THR A 221 -12.39 -14.10 -50.86
C THR A 221 -12.16 -13.82 -49.19
N ALA A 222 -11.82 -14.74 -48.11
CA ALA A 222 -11.55 -14.62 -46.49
C ALA A 222 -10.95 -15.89 -45.51
N LEU A 223 -10.64 -16.18 -44.11
CA LEU A 223 -10.20 -15.72 -42.60
C LEU A 223 -9.87 -16.81 -41.30
N PRO A 224 -9.31 -16.56 -39.98
CA PRO A 224 -8.73 -17.51 -38.77
C PRO A 224 -8.76 -17.31 -37.07
N THR A 225 -8.17 -18.15 -36.03
CA THR A 225 -8.21 -18.13 -34.38
C THR A 225 -7.22 -18.96 -33.25
N ASP A 226 -7.17 -18.87 -31.80
CA ASP A 226 -6.28 -19.60 -30.62
C ASP A 226 -6.53 -19.62 -28.91
N LEU A 227 -5.75 -20.25 -27.85
CA LEU A 227 -6.00 -20.71 -26.28
C LEU A 227 -4.92 -20.74 -24.91
N PRO A 228 -5.15 -21.24 -23.55
CA PRO A 228 -4.41 -21.07 -22.09
C PRO A 228 -4.01 -22.17 -20.84
N SER A 229 -3.63 -21.92 -19.46
CA SER A 229 -3.06 -22.86 -18.23
C SER A 229 -3.08 -22.63 -16.52
N PHE A 230 -2.39 -23.36 -15.45
CA PHE A 230 -2.55 -23.44 -13.82
C PHE A 230 -1.45 -24.00 -12.61
N ASN A 231 -1.57 -24.02 -11.15
CA ASN A 231 -0.60 -24.52 -9.92
C ASN A 231 -0.96 -24.71 -8.24
N LEU A 232 -0.13 -25.20 -7.15
CA LEU A 232 -0.31 -25.58 -5.55
C LEU A 232 0.95 -25.70 -4.39
N ILE A 233 1.17 -26.08 -2.99
CA ILE A 233 0.68 -26.35 -1.45
C ILE A 233 1.70 -26.82 -0.14
N SER A 234 1.53 -26.80 1.31
CA SER A 234 2.42 -27.38 2.57
C SER A 234 2.11 -27.33 4.26
N GLU A 235 2.81 -27.97 5.37
CA GLU A 235 2.71 -27.95 7.02
C GLU A 235 3.88 -28.64 8.08
N SER A 236 4.10 -28.94 9.49
CA SER A 236 3.67 -28.91 11.08
C SER A 236 4.62 -29.48 12.39
N LEU A 237 4.38 -29.43 13.83
CA LEU A 237 4.85 -30.27 15.18
C LEU A 237 5.36 -29.78 16.76
N SER A 238 5.53 -30.59 17.96
CA SER A 238 5.90 -30.28 19.53
C SER A 238 6.31 -31.36 20.76
N PHE A 239 6.59 -31.07 22.15
CA PHE A 239 6.59 -31.98 23.47
C PHE A 239 6.79 -31.43 25.02
N ASP A 240 6.81 -32.27 26.15
CA ASP A 240 6.73 -32.07 27.69
C ASP A 240 7.67 -32.96 28.68
N PHE A 241 7.69 -32.81 30.06
CA PHE A 241 7.63 -33.86 31.18
C PHE A 241 8.16 -33.46 32.63
N LYS A 242 7.96 -34.32 33.67
CA LYS A 242 8.11 -34.07 35.15
C LYS A 242 9.30 -34.78 35.87
N ASP A 243 10.20 -34.02 36.51
CA ASP A 243 11.39 -34.53 37.24
C ASP A 243 11.69 -33.72 38.52
N THR A 244 10.62 -33.29 39.21
CA THR A 244 10.63 -31.99 39.88
C THR A 244 11.28 -31.92 41.27
N ASP A 245 10.71 -32.54 42.30
CA ASP A 245 10.85 -31.98 43.67
C ASP A 245 12.12 -32.36 44.46
N MET A 246 12.73 -33.52 44.21
CA MET A 246 14.04 -33.81 44.82
C MET A 246 15.14 -32.98 44.14
N LYS A 247 15.05 -32.82 42.81
CA LYS A 247 15.91 -31.89 42.07
C LYS A 247 15.68 -30.46 42.54
N ARG A 248 14.44 -30.03 42.75
CA ARG A 248 14.06 -28.70 43.28
C ARG A 248 14.83 -28.32 44.54
N LEU A 249 14.95 -29.20 45.54
CA LEU A 249 15.70 -28.89 46.76
C LEU A 249 17.21 -28.78 46.53
N SER A 250 17.81 -29.70 45.77
CA SER A 250 19.24 -29.65 45.41
C SER A 250 19.55 -28.42 44.53
N MET A 251 18.66 -28.12 43.59
CA MET A 251 18.67 -26.92 42.75
C MET A 251 18.47 -25.66 43.58
N GLU A 252 17.68 -25.66 44.65
CA GLU A 252 17.47 -24.48 45.48
C GLU A 252 18.70 -24.16 46.34
N ILE A 253 19.39 -25.19 46.86
CA ILE A 253 20.69 -25.03 47.55
C ILE A 253 21.78 -24.56 46.57
N GLU A 254 21.92 -25.22 45.42
CA GLU A 254 22.93 -24.83 44.43
C GLU A 254 22.59 -23.46 43.81
N LYS A 255 21.30 -23.12 43.65
CA LYS A 255 20.85 -21.78 43.26
C LYS A 255 21.15 -20.74 44.32
N GLU A 256 20.93 -20.97 45.62
CA GLU A 256 21.30 -19.98 46.65
C GLU A 256 22.83 -19.75 46.65
N LYS A 257 23.62 -20.81 46.41
CA LYS A 257 25.07 -20.76 46.23
C LYS A 257 25.51 -20.02 44.96
N VAL A 258 24.88 -20.29 43.81
CA VAL A 258 25.13 -19.60 42.54
C VAL A 258 24.69 -18.14 42.61
N GLU A 259 23.48 -17.84 43.12
CA GLU A 259 22.93 -16.50 43.32
C GLU A 259 23.81 -15.69 44.30
N TYR A 260 24.41 -16.32 45.31
CA TYR A 260 25.41 -15.69 46.18
C TYR A 260 26.72 -15.40 45.45
N MET A 261 27.25 -16.38 44.70
CA MET A 261 28.49 -16.23 43.93
C MET A 261 28.36 -15.18 42.82
N GLU A 262 27.24 -15.17 42.13
CA GLU A 262 26.86 -14.20 41.09
C GLU A 262 26.73 -12.80 41.68
N LYS A 263 26.03 -12.62 42.82
CA LYS A 263 26.00 -11.32 43.52
C LYS A 263 27.37 -10.87 44.00
N SER A 264 28.21 -11.78 44.48
CA SER A 264 29.59 -11.44 44.89
C SER A 264 30.47 -11.05 43.70
N LYS A 265 30.30 -11.72 42.54
CA LYS A 265 30.97 -11.39 41.28
C LYS A 265 30.48 -10.05 40.74
N HIS A 266 29.17 -9.85 40.65
CA HIS A 266 28.57 -8.60 40.19
C HIS A 266 28.94 -7.40 41.07
N LEU A 267 28.95 -7.56 42.40
CA LEU A 267 29.44 -6.52 43.31
C LEU A 267 30.94 -6.24 43.11
N GLN A 268 31.76 -7.27 42.86
CA GLN A 268 33.18 -7.07 42.56
C GLN A 268 33.39 -6.38 41.20
N GLU A 269 32.54 -6.65 40.21
CA GLU A 269 32.52 -5.99 38.91
C GLU A 269 32.12 -4.51 39.05
N GLN A 270 31.00 -4.21 39.72
CA GLN A 270 30.58 -2.84 40.03
C GLN A 270 31.64 -2.04 40.80
N LEU A 271 32.33 -2.67 41.76
CA LEU A 271 33.41 -2.02 42.50
C LEU A 271 34.66 -1.79 41.64
N ASN A 272 34.95 -2.66 40.67
CA ASN A 272 36.06 -2.48 39.73
C ASN A 272 35.74 -1.41 38.67
N GLU A 273 34.51 -1.39 38.17
CA GLU A 273 33.97 -0.40 37.23
C GLU A 273 34.00 1.00 37.86
N LEU A 274 33.33 1.20 39.00
CA LEU A 274 33.35 2.45 39.75
C LEU A 274 34.77 2.90 40.12
N LYS A 275 35.66 1.95 40.49
CA LYS A 275 37.07 2.28 40.74
C LYS A 275 37.77 2.80 39.48
N THR A 276 37.48 2.23 38.32
CA THR A 276 38.07 2.64 37.04
C THR A 276 37.58 4.02 36.63
N GLU A 277 36.29 4.32 36.81
CA GLU A 277 35.71 5.65 36.57
C GLU A 277 36.36 6.74 37.45
N ILE A 278 36.50 6.50 38.76
CA ILE A 278 37.02 7.51 39.68
C ILE A 278 38.54 7.66 39.66
N GLU A 279 39.31 6.66 39.18
CA GLU A 279 40.78 6.75 39.14
C GLU A 279 41.24 7.88 38.18
N ALA A 280 40.49 8.12 37.09
CA ALA A 280 40.74 9.26 36.18
C ALA A 280 40.50 10.64 36.83
N LEU A 281 39.71 10.69 37.91
CA LEU A 281 39.39 11.90 38.68
C LEU A 281 40.21 12.00 39.99
N LYS A 282 41.13 11.06 40.24
CA LYS A 282 41.84 10.92 41.52
C LYS A 282 42.98 11.95 41.68
N LEU A 283 42.73 12.98 42.47
CA LEU A 283 43.75 13.96 42.87
C LEU A 283 44.72 13.39 43.92
N LYS A 284 45.91 12.94 43.48
CA LYS A 284 46.95 12.36 44.35
C LYS A 284 47.36 13.27 45.53
N GLU A 285 47.35 14.58 45.33
CA GLU A 285 47.65 15.59 46.36
C GLU A 285 46.64 15.62 47.53
N ARG A 286 45.47 14.97 47.37
CA ARG A 286 44.43 14.84 48.39
C ARG A 286 44.31 13.42 48.96
N GLU A 287 45.17 12.49 48.56
CA GLU A 287 45.15 11.11 49.05
C GLU A 287 45.58 11.06 50.53
N THR A 288 44.73 10.51 51.41
CA THR A 288 45.04 10.48 52.85
C THR A 288 45.94 9.30 53.20
N ALA A 289 46.60 9.37 54.36
CA ALA A 289 47.39 8.25 54.88
C ALA A 289 46.59 6.93 55.01
N LEU A 290 45.27 7.01 55.20
CA LEU A 290 44.41 5.82 55.25
C LEU A 290 44.16 5.23 53.85
N ASP A 291 44.04 6.07 52.82
CA ASP A 291 43.88 5.64 51.43
C ASP A 291 45.16 4.96 50.92
N ILE A 292 46.33 5.52 51.24
CA ILE A 292 47.63 4.92 50.93
C ILE A 292 47.73 3.53 51.58
N LEU A 293 47.42 3.41 52.87
CA LEU A 293 47.43 2.12 53.60
C LEU A 293 46.37 1.13 53.06
N HIS A 294 45.22 1.62 52.60
CA HIS A 294 44.20 0.77 51.97
C HIS A 294 44.68 0.24 50.61
N ASN A 295 45.29 1.09 49.79
CA ASN A 295 45.85 0.73 48.50
C ASN A 295 47.05 -0.23 48.62
N GLU A 296 47.93 -0.04 49.62
CA GLU A 296 49.03 -0.96 49.95
C GLU A 296 48.53 -2.34 50.43
N ASN A 297 47.46 -2.39 51.24
CA ASN A 297 46.88 -3.67 51.65
C ASN A 297 46.18 -4.37 50.49
N THR A 298 45.49 -3.61 49.64
CA THR A 298 44.78 -4.15 48.46
C THR A 298 45.76 -4.73 47.44
N SER A 299 46.86 -4.03 47.13
CA SER A 299 47.89 -4.54 46.20
C SER A 299 48.61 -5.79 46.71
N ARG A 300 48.70 -5.98 48.04
CA ARG A 300 49.21 -7.20 48.69
C ARG A 300 48.18 -8.32 48.87
N GLY A 301 46.94 -8.17 48.39
CA GLY A 301 45.86 -9.16 48.60
C GLY A 301 45.46 -9.35 50.07
N ASN A 302 45.73 -8.37 50.93
CA ASN A 302 45.43 -8.40 52.35
C ASN A 302 43.96 -7.99 52.61
N SER A 303 43.02 -8.92 52.41
CA SER A 303 41.65 -8.72 52.91
C SER A 303 41.60 -8.79 54.43
N LYS A 304 40.60 -8.15 55.05
CA LYS A 304 40.36 -8.17 56.52
C LYS A 304 40.47 -9.58 57.12
N HIS A 305 39.90 -10.58 56.46
CA HIS A 305 39.92 -11.97 56.92
C HIS A 305 41.28 -12.65 56.71
N ASN A 306 42.01 -12.31 55.64
CA ASN A 306 43.37 -12.79 55.40
C ASN A 306 44.33 -12.24 56.46
N THR A 307 44.30 -10.92 56.71
CA THR A 307 45.14 -10.26 57.72
C THR A 307 44.88 -10.79 59.12
N ILE A 308 43.61 -11.00 59.51
CA ILE A 308 43.27 -11.62 60.82
C ILE A 308 43.88 -13.03 60.92
N LYS A 309 43.75 -13.87 59.89
CA LYS A 309 44.35 -15.22 59.86
C LYS A 309 45.89 -15.23 59.91
N LYS A 310 46.56 -14.16 59.46
CA LYS A 310 48.02 -14.01 59.52
C LYS A 310 48.55 -13.59 60.90
N VAL A 311 47.68 -13.14 61.82
CA VAL A 311 48.06 -12.58 63.14
C VAL A 311 47.31 -13.23 64.31
N SER A 312 46.63 -14.36 64.08
CA SER A 312 45.89 -15.15 65.09
C SER A 312 46.58 -16.48 65.34
#